data_AF-A0A821UEV5-F1
#
_entry.id   AF-A0A821UEV5-F1
#
_cell.length_a   1.000
_cell.length_b   1.000
_cell.length_c   1.000
_cell.angle_alpha   90.00
_cell.angle_beta   90.00
_cell.angle_gamma   90.00
#
_symmetry.space_group_name_H-M   'P 1'
#
loop_
_entity.id
_entity.type
_entity.pdbx_description
1 polymer ?
#
loop_
_entity_poly.entity_id
_entity_poly.type
_entity_poly.pdbx_seq_one_letter_code
_entity_poly.pdbx_strand_id
1 'polypeptide(L)'
;MWWYYRPDGAYKQCRCCCCRQRFHPSHKRFLPYPLLGENRNPNEIGNRLCSYSGVGNCPILFLEHIVIFHAYDSMPQARYQRNNHRTYFGFHRTSPQFAVGIAEEGFRPSTHPPQLLGFGVYFARSFKGTERKARHQGALICAEIEMGNVLSITSDELNNVSNSDAWHQDFDTVYYYHREEDRDEFCVKDPRQILRWIIIMNDDRLRRYGLDRVFENTRCGCI
;
A
#
# COMPACT_ATOMS: atom_id res chain seq x y z
N MET A 1 -10.81 -12.37 13.56
CA MET A 1 -9.45 -12.95 13.49
C MET A 1 -8.49 -11.77 13.24
N TRP A 2 -7.56 -11.51 14.16
CA TRP A 2 -6.73 -10.29 14.18
C TRP A 2 -5.32 -10.62 13.72
N TRP A 3 -4.72 -9.78 12.88
CA TRP A 3 -3.31 -9.89 12.48
C TRP A 3 -2.61 -8.55 12.72
N TYR A 4 -1.55 -8.58 13.53
CA TYR A 4 -0.73 -7.44 13.90
C TYR A 4 0.74 -7.77 13.69
N TYR A 5 1.53 -6.81 13.17
CA TYR A 5 2.97 -6.79 13.44
C TYR A 5 3.47 -5.35 13.57
N ARG A 6 4.30 -5.12 14.60
CA ARG A 6 4.91 -3.84 14.92
C ARG A 6 6.37 -3.84 14.45
N PRO A 7 6.79 -2.91 13.58
CA PRO A 7 8.18 -2.74 13.23
C PRO A 7 8.83 -1.72 14.20
N ASP A 8 8.78 -1.95 15.52
CA ASP A 8 9.40 -1.02 16.49
C ASP A 8 10.83 -1.43 16.88
N GLY A 9 11.48 -2.30 16.09
CA GLY A 9 12.88 -2.64 16.34
C GLY A 9 13.12 -3.59 17.52
N ALA A 10 12.06 -4.17 18.11
CA ALA A 10 12.17 -5.19 19.15
C ALA A 10 12.94 -6.46 18.73
N TYR A 11 13.22 -6.63 17.42
CA TYR A 11 14.12 -7.67 16.92
C TYR A 11 15.54 -7.58 17.52
N LYS A 12 15.96 -6.39 18.00
CA LYS A 12 17.25 -6.26 18.71
C LYS A 12 17.24 -6.84 20.12
N GLN A 13 16.07 -7.14 20.69
CA GLN A 13 15.91 -7.66 22.06
C GLN A 13 15.40 -9.11 22.12
N CYS A 14 14.96 -9.70 21.00
CA CYS A 14 14.57 -11.12 20.97
C CYS A 14 15.80 -12.04 21.11
N ARG A 15 15.75 -12.95 22.09
CA ARG A 15 16.82 -13.93 22.37
C ARG A 15 16.53 -15.36 21.91
N CYS A 16 15.43 -15.65 21.19
CA CYS A 16 15.19 -17.01 20.69
C CYS A 16 16.18 -17.39 19.58
N CYS A 17 16.46 -18.69 19.43
CA CYS A 17 17.36 -19.21 18.40
C CYS A 17 16.87 -18.85 16.97
N CYS A 18 15.55 -18.74 16.80
CA CYS A 18 14.86 -18.26 15.60
C CYS A 18 15.16 -16.79 15.22
N CYS A 19 15.54 -15.95 16.19
CA CYS A 19 15.77 -14.52 16.01
C CYS A 19 17.23 -14.20 15.60
N ARG A 20 18.18 -15.10 15.90
CA ARG A 20 19.62 -14.94 15.58
C ARG A 20 19.99 -15.36 14.16
N GLN A 21 19.14 -16.12 13.49
CA GLN A 21 19.22 -16.35 12.07
C GLN A 21 18.14 -15.51 11.41
N ARG A 22 18.51 -14.32 10.90
CA ARG A 22 17.70 -13.46 10.01
C ARG A 22 16.19 -13.59 10.21
N PHE A 23 15.58 -12.67 10.96
CA PHE A 23 14.15 -12.48 10.87
C PHE A 23 13.73 -12.31 9.41
N HIS A 24 12.84 -13.21 9.02
CA HIS A 24 12.69 -13.76 7.68
C HIS A 24 11.72 -12.90 6.84
N PRO A 25 11.89 -12.81 5.51
CA PRO A 25 10.95 -12.14 4.59
C PRO A 25 9.48 -12.62 4.63
N SER A 26 9.12 -13.56 5.51
CA SER A 26 7.83 -14.26 5.56
C SER A 26 6.77 -13.64 6.46
N HIS A 27 7.01 -12.51 7.14
CA HIS A 27 5.94 -11.81 7.88
C HIS A 27 5.15 -10.88 6.94
N LYS A 28 4.49 -11.49 5.96
CA LYS A 28 3.66 -10.83 4.95
C LYS A 28 2.31 -10.45 5.55
N ARG A 29 1.85 -9.21 5.34
CA ARG A 29 0.60 -8.69 5.91
C ARG A 29 -0.56 -8.86 4.94
N PHE A 30 -1.49 -9.71 5.31
CA PHE A 30 -2.76 -9.89 4.60
C PHE A 30 -3.92 -9.51 5.51
N LEU A 31 -4.86 -8.72 5.00
CA LEU A 31 -6.14 -8.45 5.65
C LEU A 31 -7.27 -9.07 4.82
N PRO A 32 -8.08 -9.97 5.40
CA PRO A 32 -9.19 -10.58 4.67
C PRO A 32 -10.26 -9.51 4.38
N TYR A 33 -10.81 -9.57 3.16
CA TYR A 33 -11.82 -8.64 2.65
C TYR A 33 -13.05 -8.41 3.57
N PRO A 34 -13.55 -9.43 4.30
CA PRO A 34 -14.65 -9.25 5.25
C PRO A 34 -14.38 -8.26 6.40
N LEU A 35 -13.12 -7.92 6.68
CA LEU A 35 -12.77 -6.96 7.74
C LEU A 35 -12.73 -5.49 7.29
N LEU A 36 -13.16 -5.21 6.06
CA LEU A 36 -13.09 -3.87 5.48
C LEU A 36 -14.40 -3.08 5.61
N GLY A 37 -14.30 -1.77 5.35
CA GLY A 37 -15.36 -0.80 5.57
C GLY A 37 -16.75 -1.09 5.03
N GLU A 38 -16.87 -1.74 3.87
CA GLU A 38 -18.16 -2.06 3.26
C GLU A 38 -18.78 -3.38 3.75
N ASN A 39 -17.98 -4.29 4.29
CA ASN A 39 -18.44 -5.60 4.82
C ASN A 39 -18.67 -5.55 6.34
N ARG A 40 -18.75 -4.35 6.90
CA ARG A 40 -18.94 -4.11 8.32
C ARG A 40 -20.32 -4.57 8.78
N ASN A 41 -20.36 -5.51 9.74
CA ASN A 41 -21.58 -5.84 10.49
C ASN A 41 -21.72 -4.87 11.66
N PRO A 42 -22.81 -4.08 11.79
CA PRO A 42 -22.97 -3.13 12.89
C PRO A 42 -22.91 -3.75 14.30
N ASN A 43 -23.02 -5.08 14.42
CA ASN A 43 -23.05 -5.80 15.69
C ASN A 43 -21.71 -6.41 16.14
N GLU A 44 -20.61 -6.23 15.40
CA GLU A 44 -19.29 -6.82 15.73
C GLU A 44 -18.21 -5.78 16.08
N ILE A 45 -17.16 -6.19 16.83
CA ILE A 45 -16.05 -5.33 17.27
C ILE A 45 -15.21 -4.88 16.06
N GLY A 46 -14.90 -3.58 15.97
CA GLY A 46 -14.11 -2.98 14.88
C GLY A 46 -14.91 -2.09 13.90
N ASN A 47 -16.21 -1.90 14.14
CA ASN A 47 -17.16 -1.33 13.16
C ASN A 47 -17.57 0.13 13.36
N ARG A 48 -16.90 0.90 14.23
CA ARG A 48 -17.18 2.34 14.30
C ARG A 48 -16.52 3.03 13.11
N LEU A 49 -17.24 3.95 12.46
CA LEU A 49 -16.58 4.88 11.53
C LEU A 49 -15.42 5.54 12.25
N CYS A 50 -14.33 5.81 11.55
CA CYS A 50 -13.32 6.68 12.11
C CYS A 50 -14.01 8.00 12.48
N SER A 51 -13.76 8.51 13.69
CA SER A 51 -14.32 9.78 14.16
C SER A 51 -13.94 10.96 13.25
N TYR A 52 -12.95 10.76 12.38
CA TYR A 52 -12.46 11.72 11.40
C TYR A 52 -12.89 11.43 9.95
N SER A 53 -13.67 10.36 9.68
CA SER A 53 -14.12 10.03 8.30
C SER A 53 -14.91 11.17 7.64
N GLY A 54 -15.61 12.02 8.41
CA GLY A 54 -16.34 13.19 7.89
C GLY A 54 -15.48 14.42 7.61
N VAL A 55 -14.21 14.43 8.04
CA VAL A 55 -13.33 15.62 8.01
C VAL A 55 -12.36 15.58 6.82
N GLY A 56 -12.35 14.49 6.04
CA GLY A 56 -11.51 14.31 4.85
C GLY A 56 -10.01 14.16 5.12
N ASN A 57 -9.57 14.28 6.38
CA ASN A 57 -8.18 14.20 6.81
C ASN A 57 -8.11 13.48 8.17
N CYS A 58 -7.81 12.19 8.15
CA CYS A 58 -7.63 11.43 9.39
C CYS A 58 -6.24 11.68 9.99
N PRO A 59 -6.12 12.13 11.25
CA PRO A 59 -4.82 12.29 11.90
C PRO A 59 -4.20 10.94 12.32
N ILE A 60 -4.98 9.85 12.28
CA ILE A 60 -4.53 8.50 12.66
C ILE A 60 -3.97 7.80 11.42
N LEU A 61 -2.70 8.11 11.14
CA LEU A 61 -1.99 7.68 9.95
C LEU A 61 -1.19 6.38 10.18
N PHE A 62 -1.91 5.28 10.39
CA PHE A 62 -1.33 3.92 10.41
C PHE A 62 -2.00 3.04 9.37
N LEU A 63 -1.25 2.16 8.70
CA LEU A 63 -1.75 1.33 7.60
C LEU A 63 -3.04 0.57 7.96
N GLU A 64 -3.06 -0.08 9.13
CA GLU A 64 -4.21 -0.85 9.60
C GLU A 64 -5.43 0.04 9.78
N HIS A 65 -5.23 1.23 10.35
CA HIS A 65 -6.30 2.19 10.54
C HIS A 65 -6.85 2.65 9.18
N ILE A 66 -5.97 3.06 8.28
CA ILE A 66 -6.36 3.53 6.94
C ILE A 66 -7.12 2.43 6.17
N VAL A 67 -6.64 1.19 6.20
CA VAL A 67 -7.29 0.08 5.51
C VAL A 67 -8.62 -0.30 6.17
N ILE A 68 -8.67 -0.45 7.49
CA ILE A 68 -9.88 -0.89 8.19
C ILE A 68 -10.95 0.20 8.09
N PHE A 69 -10.57 1.45 8.35
CA PHE A 69 -11.52 2.55 8.53
C PHE A 69 -11.84 3.31 7.25
N HIS A 70 -10.87 3.48 6.35
CA HIS A 70 -10.97 4.39 5.21
C HIS A 70 -10.77 3.72 3.84
N ALA A 71 -10.76 2.38 3.75
CA ALA A 71 -10.55 1.70 2.47
C ALA A 71 -11.59 2.08 1.38
N TYR A 72 -12.77 2.54 1.77
CA TYR A 72 -13.84 2.93 0.84
C TYR A 72 -14.25 4.40 0.96
N ASP A 73 -13.57 5.18 1.81
CA ASP A 73 -13.75 6.62 1.87
C ASP A 73 -13.08 7.25 0.63
N SER A 74 -13.65 8.33 0.09
CA SER A 74 -13.20 8.89 -1.19
C SER A 74 -11.75 9.38 -1.16
N MET A 75 -11.26 9.86 -0.02
CA MET A 75 -9.90 10.38 0.14
C MET A 75 -9.50 10.28 1.63
N PRO A 76 -8.72 9.27 2.04
CA PRO A 76 -8.35 9.09 3.45
C PRO A 76 -7.37 10.16 3.97
N GLN A 77 -6.71 10.88 3.08
CA GLN A 77 -5.63 11.82 3.37
C GLN A 77 -5.67 13.02 2.41
N ALA A 78 -5.16 14.16 2.90
CA ALA A 78 -4.96 15.38 2.11
C ALA A 78 -4.05 15.13 0.90
N ARG A 79 -4.07 16.05 -0.06
CA ARG A 79 -3.08 16.08 -1.15
C ARG A 79 -1.66 16.13 -0.60
N TYR A 80 -0.71 15.55 -1.34
CA TYR A 80 0.69 15.63 -0.97
C TYR A 80 1.12 17.10 -0.79
N GLN A 81 1.91 17.35 0.24
CA GLN A 81 2.47 18.66 0.58
C GLN A 81 3.91 18.42 1.03
N ARG A 82 4.88 18.92 0.26
CA ARG A 82 6.32 18.65 0.46
C ARG A 82 6.80 18.91 1.89
N ASN A 83 6.29 19.96 2.54
CA ASN A 83 6.74 20.34 3.89
C ASN A 83 6.02 19.58 5.02
N ASN A 84 4.90 18.92 4.71
CA ASN A 84 4.05 18.27 5.72
C ASN A 84 4.10 16.75 5.63
N HIS A 85 4.45 16.20 4.47
CA HIS A 85 4.44 14.76 4.22
C HIS A 85 5.84 14.27 3.88
N ARG A 86 6.53 13.74 4.89
CA ARG A 86 7.73 12.93 4.68
C ARG A 86 7.36 11.55 4.14
N THR A 87 6.46 10.87 4.84
CA THR A 87 5.83 9.64 4.38
C THR A 87 4.42 9.90 3.89
N TYR A 88 3.91 9.02 3.03
CA TYR A 88 2.59 9.15 2.42
C TYR A 88 1.98 7.77 2.16
N PHE A 89 0.65 7.66 2.21
CA PHE A 89 -0.01 6.39 1.90
C PHE A 89 -0.31 6.28 0.41
N GLY A 90 0.12 5.17 -0.20
CA GLY A 90 -0.18 4.84 -1.58
C GLY A 90 -1.16 3.69 -1.67
N PHE A 91 -2.08 3.78 -2.63
CA PHE A 91 -3.07 2.75 -2.89
C PHE A 91 -2.81 2.14 -4.26
N HIS A 92 -2.74 0.82 -4.32
CA HIS A 92 -2.48 0.07 -5.54
C HIS A 92 -3.50 -1.05 -5.70
N ARG A 93 -3.93 -1.32 -6.93
CA ARG A 93 -4.85 -2.42 -7.25
C ARG A 93 -4.23 -3.28 -8.35
N THR A 94 -4.26 -4.59 -8.14
CA THR A 94 -3.63 -5.55 -9.05
C THR A 94 -4.36 -6.89 -9.06
N SER A 95 -3.89 -7.83 -9.87
CA SER A 95 -4.38 -9.21 -9.85
C SER A 95 -3.93 -9.91 -8.57
N PRO A 96 -4.69 -10.90 -8.06
CA PRO A 96 -4.23 -11.72 -6.96
C PRO A 96 -2.86 -12.39 -7.21
N GLN A 97 -2.58 -12.82 -8.44
CA GLN A 97 -1.30 -13.42 -8.82
C GLN A 97 -0.14 -12.44 -8.62
N PHE A 98 -0.30 -11.20 -9.07
CA PHE A 98 0.71 -10.17 -8.88
C PHE A 98 0.82 -9.73 -7.42
N ALA A 99 -0.28 -9.73 -6.67
CA ALA A 99 -0.23 -9.46 -5.23
C ALA A 99 0.55 -10.54 -4.47
N VAL A 100 0.40 -11.82 -4.84
CA VAL A 100 1.21 -12.91 -4.30
C VAL A 100 2.69 -12.70 -4.66
N GLY A 101 2.98 -12.38 -5.92
CA GLY A 101 4.35 -12.05 -6.36
C GLY A 101 4.95 -10.88 -5.58
N ILE A 102 4.20 -9.80 -5.34
CA ILE A 102 4.63 -8.67 -4.50
C ILE A 102 4.88 -9.14 -3.05
N ALA A 103 4.05 -10.04 -2.54
CA ALA A 103 4.22 -10.56 -1.19
C ALA A 103 5.48 -11.44 -1.08
N GLU A 104 5.86 -12.16 -2.13
CA GLU A 104 7.04 -13.04 -2.20
C GLU A 104 8.34 -12.31 -2.50
N GLU A 105 8.31 -11.40 -3.47
CA GLU A 105 9.50 -10.84 -4.11
C GLU A 105 9.62 -9.32 -3.90
N GLY A 106 8.59 -8.69 -3.32
CA GLY A 106 8.48 -7.24 -3.22
C GLY A 106 7.92 -6.58 -4.48
N PHE A 107 7.75 -5.26 -4.42
CA PHE A 107 7.35 -4.48 -5.59
C PHE A 107 8.46 -4.42 -6.63
N ARG A 108 8.07 -4.37 -7.91
CA ARG A 108 8.97 -4.19 -9.05
C ARG A 108 8.55 -2.96 -9.85
N PRO A 109 9.48 -2.10 -10.26
CA PRO A 109 9.15 -0.95 -11.09
C PRO A 109 8.70 -1.41 -12.47
N SER A 110 7.77 -0.66 -13.08
CA SER A 110 7.48 -0.82 -14.50
C SER A 110 8.68 -0.35 -15.33
N THR A 111 8.98 -1.05 -16.42
CA THR A 111 10.13 -0.76 -17.30
C THR A 111 9.75 -0.70 -18.78
N HIS A 112 8.46 -0.84 -19.10
CA HIS A 112 7.97 -0.91 -20.48
C HIS A 112 6.81 0.07 -20.70
N PRO A 113 6.78 0.80 -21.83
CA PRO A 113 5.69 1.71 -22.15
C PRO A 113 4.36 0.98 -22.43
N PRO A 114 3.19 1.65 -22.27
CA PRO A 114 3.03 3.04 -21.86
C PRO A 114 3.01 3.23 -20.32
N GLN A 115 3.66 4.30 -19.83
CA GLN A 115 3.80 4.68 -18.43
C GLN A 115 3.61 6.19 -18.25
N LEU A 116 2.47 6.60 -17.66
CA LEU A 116 2.05 8.03 -17.61
C LEU A 116 3.03 8.96 -16.87
N LEU A 117 3.62 8.49 -15.77
CA LEU A 117 4.53 9.23 -14.89
C LEU A 117 5.97 8.73 -15.00
N GLY A 118 6.28 8.01 -16.07
CA GLY A 118 7.57 7.36 -16.26
C GLY A 118 7.71 6.02 -15.54
N PHE A 119 8.89 5.43 -15.63
CA PHE A 119 9.15 4.10 -15.09
C PHE A 119 9.22 4.10 -13.56
N GLY A 120 8.53 3.15 -12.91
CA GLY A 120 8.50 3.05 -11.45
C GLY A 120 7.30 2.28 -10.89
N VAL A 121 7.02 2.44 -9.60
CA VAL A 121 5.88 1.80 -8.92
C VAL A 121 4.78 2.83 -8.69
N TYR A 122 3.58 2.52 -9.18
CA TYR A 122 2.46 3.45 -9.25
C TYR A 122 1.49 3.29 -8.09
N PHE A 123 1.06 4.43 -7.54
CA PHE A 123 0.06 4.50 -6.49
C PHE A 123 -0.94 5.62 -6.76
N ALA A 124 -2.18 5.40 -6.30
CA ALA A 124 -3.21 6.42 -6.21
C ALA A 124 -3.30 6.95 -4.77
N ARG A 125 -4.04 8.05 -4.57
CA ARG A 125 -4.36 8.61 -3.24
C ARG A 125 -5.44 7.87 -2.45
N SER A 126 -6.24 7.06 -3.11
CA SER A 126 -7.33 6.29 -2.50
C SER A 126 -7.60 5.04 -3.30
N PHE A 127 -8.26 4.04 -2.68
CA PHE A 127 -8.68 2.85 -3.40
C PHE A 127 -9.68 3.17 -4.52
N LYS A 128 -10.60 4.13 -4.31
CA LYS A 128 -11.50 4.63 -5.36
C LYS A 128 -10.71 5.14 -6.58
N GLY A 129 -9.61 5.87 -6.34
CA GLY A 129 -8.72 6.35 -7.39
C GLY A 129 -8.05 5.23 -8.21
N THR A 130 -7.98 4.00 -7.68
CA THR A 130 -7.45 2.83 -8.40
C THR A 130 -8.47 2.14 -9.32
N GLU A 131 -9.78 2.34 -9.10
CA GLU A 131 -10.82 1.55 -9.79
C GLU A 131 -10.85 1.76 -11.30
N ARG A 132 -10.69 3.01 -11.73
CA ARG A 132 -10.71 3.40 -13.15
C ARG A 132 -9.43 3.04 -13.90
N LYS A 133 -8.39 2.56 -13.19
CA LYS A 133 -7.01 2.43 -13.70
C LYS A 133 -6.50 0.99 -13.69
N ALA A 134 -7.10 0.14 -12.86
CA ALA A 134 -6.68 -1.24 -12.71
C ALA A 134 -7.08 -2.10 -13.91
N ARG A 135 -6.11 -2.49 -14.75
CA ARG A 135 -6.28 -3.52 -15.79
C ARG A 135 -6.57 -4.91 -15.22
N HIS A 136 -6.22 -5.13 -13.96
CA HIS A 136 -6.44 -6.36 -13.23
C HIS A 136 -7.09 -6.08 -11.89
N GLN A 137 -8.21 -6.75 -11.61
CA GLN A 137 -8.97 -6.59 -10.36
C GLN A 137 -8.83 -7.84 -9.48
N GLY A 138 -8.90 -7.64 -8.16
CA GLY A 138 -9.03 -8.75 -7.20
C GLY A 138 -8.12 -8.69 -5.99
N ALA A 139 -7.08 -7.84 -6.00
CA ALA A 139 -6.27 -7.53 -4.84
C ALA A 139 -6.08 -6.02 -4.71
N LEU A 140 -6.17 -5.53 -3.47
CA LEU A 140 -5.93 -4.14 -3.10
C LEU A 140 -4.69 -4.09 -2.20
N ILE A 141 -3.88 -3.05 -2.33
CA ILE A 141 -2.68 -2.86 -1.52
C ILE A 141 -2.68 -1.41 -1.01
N CYS A 142 -2.46 -1.25 0.29
CA CYS A 142 -2.15 0.04 0.90
C CYS A 142 -0.70 0.00 1.37
N ALA A 143 0.09 1.00 0.99
CA ALA A 143 1.52 1.08 1.27
C ALA A 143 1.85 2.40 1.98
N GLU A 144 2.75 2.37 2.96
CA GLU A 144 3.39 3.59 3.47
C GLU A 144 4.69 3.77 2.71
N ILE A 145 4.89 4.99 2.20
CA ILE A 145 5.93 5.30 1.23
C ILE A 145 6.72 6.50 1.72
N GLU A 146 8.05 6.40 1.74
CA GLU A 146 8.95 7.54 1.91
C GLU A 146 9.04 8.32 0.59
N MET A 147 8.57 9.56 0.59
CA MET A 147 8.37 10.32 -0.65
C MET A 147 9.67 10.89 -1.22
N GLY A 148 10.68 11.13 -0.38
CA GLY A 148 11.98 11.65 -0.81
C GLY A 148 11.90 13.00 -1.50
N ASN A 149 12.77 13.24 -2.49
CA ASN A 149 12.69 14.43 -3.32
C ASN A 149 11.58 14.28 -4.37
N VAL A 150 10.48 15.02 -4.20
CA VAL A 150 9.31 14.90 -5.07
C VAL A 150 9.31 15.94 -6.19
N LEU A 151 9.16 15.46 -7.43
CA LEU A 151 8.79 16.27 -8.59
C LEU A 151 7.25 16.35 -8.66
N SER A 152 6.71 17.55 -8.44
CA SER A 152 5.28 17.82 -8.50
C SER A 152 4.92 18.35 -9.88
N ILE A 153 3.96 17.71 -10.55
CA ILE A 153 3.55 18.07 -11.91
C ILE A 153 2.05 18.20 -12.05
N THR A 154 1.64 18.93 -13.09
CA THR A 154 0.24 19.06 -13.55
C THR A 154 0.06 18.44 -14.93
N SER A 155 -1.16 18.51 -15.49
CA SER A 155 -1.48 17.88 -16.78
C SER A 155 -0.62 18.42 -17.93
N ASP A 156 -0.20 19.67 -17.86
CA ASP A 156 0.57 20.35 -18.92
C ASP A 156 2.03 19.85 -18.97
N GLU A 157 2.49 19.20 -17.90
CA GLU A 157 3.87 18.73 -17.72
C GLU A 157 4.01 17.21 -17.88
N LEU A 158 2.91 16.48 -18.11
CA LEU A 158 2.92 15.00 -18.22
C LEU A 158 3.87 14.48 -19.31
N ASN A 159 3.97 15.21 -20.43
CA ASN A 159 4.85 14.83 -21.53
C ASN A 159 6.34 14.86 -21.15
N ASN A 160 6.71 15.57 -20.08
CA ASN A 160 8.10 15.67 -19.62
C ASN A 160 8.55 14.41 -18.86
N VAL A 161 7.61 13.60 -18.36
CA VAL A 161 7.90 12.40 -17.55
C VAL A 161 7.41 11.10 -18.17
N SER A 162 6.43 11.18 -19.08
CA SER A 162 5.80 10.01 -19.68
C SER A 162 6.81 9.10 -20.40
N ASN A 163 6.74 7.80 -20.14
CA ASN A 163 7.63 6.78 -20.70
C ASN A 163 9.14 7.04 -20.51
N SER A 164 9.50 7.77 -19.46
CA SER A 164 10.89 8.17 -19.20
C SER A 164 11.30 7.85 -17.75
N ASP A 165 12.60 7.63 -17.55
CA ASP A 165 13.28 7.59 -16.25
C ASP A 165 14.19 8.81 -16.02
N ALA A 166 14.16 9.82 -16.91
CA ALA A 166 15.06 10.98 -16.82
C ALA A 166 14.96 11.71 -15.46
N TRP A 167 13.77 11.76 -14.87
CA TRP A 167 13.54 12.36 -13.56
C TRP A 167 14.21 11.61 -12.39
N HIS A 168 14.63 10.35 -12.58
CA HIS A 168 15.27 9.53 -11.52
C HIS A 168 16.61 10.10 -11.04
N GLN A 169 17.25 10.95 -11.86
CA GLN A 169 18.53 11.59 -11.54
C GLN A 169 18.39 12.54 -10.35
N ASP A 170 17.32 13.34 -10.34
CA ASP A 170 17.13 14.41 -9.37
C ASP A 170 16.04 14.09 -8.35
N PHE A 171 15.09 13.23 -8.71
CA PHE A 171 13.88 12.99 -7.91
C PHE A 171 13.71 11.51 -7.56
N ASP A 172 13.03 11.26 -6.45
CA ASP A 172 12.69 9.93 -5.95
C ASP A 172 11.24 9.56 -6.26
N THR A 173 10.37 10.57 -6.40
CA THR A 173 8.95 10.40 -6.68
C THR A 173 8.46 11.47 -7.64
N VAL A 174 7.63 11.09 -8.61
CA VAL A 174 6.78 12.01 -9.36
C VAL A 174 5.39 11.99 -8.77
N TYR A 175 4.86 13.15 -8.41
CA TYR A 175 3.48 13.31 -7.93
C TYR A 175 2.69 14.16 -8.93
N TYR A 176 1.63 13.59 -9.48
CA TYR A 176 0.75 14.24 -10.43
C TYR A 176 -0.51 14.78 -9.74
N TYR A 177 -0.63 16.12 -9.72
CA TYR A 177 -1.82 16.83 -9.29
C TYR A 177 -2.83 16.88 -10.43
N HIS A 178 -3.84 16.01 -10.37
CA HIS A 178 -4.90 16.00 -11.35
C HIS A 178 -5.89 17.16 -11.08
N ARG A 179 -6.63 17.64 -12.09
CA ARG A 179 -7.65 18.70 -11.88
C ARG A 179 -8.77 18.21 -10.95
N GLU A 180 -9.26 17.00 -11.19
CA GLU A 180 -10.15 16.27 -10.26
C GLU A 180 -9.36 15.69 -9.08
N GLU A 181 -9.79 15.97 -7.86
CA GLU A 181 -9.03 15.66 -6.63
C GLU A 181 -8.86 14.16 -6.36
N ASP A 182 -9.82 13.33 -6.74
CA ASP A 182 -9.81 11.88 -6.53
C ASP A 182 -8.95 11.13 -7.56
N ARG A 183 -8.27 11.85 -8.46
CA ARG A 183 -7.53 11.27 -9.57
C ARG A 183 -6.02 11.42 -9.51
N ASP A 184 -5.49 12.08 -8.48
CA ASP A 184 -4.05 12.19 -8.26
C ASP A 184 -3.37 10.80 -8.27
N GLU A 185 -2.17 10.77 -8.84
CA GLU A 185 -1.31 9.60 -8.93
C GLU A 185 0.11 9.98 -8.56
N PHE A 186 0.88 9.00 -8.14
CA PHE A 186 2.30 9.18 -7.98
C PHE A 186 3.06 7.90 -8.31
N CYS A 187 4.28 8.09 -8.78
CA CYS A 187 5.20 7.04 -9.20
C CYS A 187 6.50 7.19 -8.42
N VAL A 188 6.89 6.13 -7.71
CA VAL A 188 8.18 6.08 -7.00
C VAL A 188 9.21 5.35 -7.84
N LYS A 189 10.45 5.85 -7.89
CA LYS A 189 11.49 5.23 -8.73
C LYS A 189 11.93 3.89 -8.18
N ASP A 190 12.02 3.80 -6.84
CA ASP A 190 12.66 2.70 -6.15
C ASP A 190 11.68 2.00 -5.19
N PRO A 191 11.43 0.69 -5.36
CA PRO A 191 10.63 -0.09 -4.42
C PRO A 191 11.10 0.00 -2.95
N ARG A 192 12.37 0.34 -2.68
CA ARG A 192 12.89 0.54 -1.32
C ARG A 192 12.25 1.72 -0.59
N GLN A 193 11.60 2.65 -1.32
CA GLN A 193 10.79 3.71 -0.72
C GLN A 193 9.52 3.19 -0.05
N ILE A 194 9.08 1.97 -0.38
CA ILE A 194 7.89 1.35 0.19
C ILE A 194 8.28 0.70 1.53
N LEU A 195 7.95 1.39 2.62
CA LEU A 195 8.40 1.04 3.97
C LEU A 195 7.64 -0.17 4.54
N ARG A 196 6.33 -0.22 4.28
CA ARG A 196 5.42 -1.29 4.69
C ARG A 196 4.17 -1.27 3.83
N TRP A 197 3.49 -2.41 3.73
CA TRP A 197 2.23 -2.52 3.00
C TRP A 197 1.31 -3.58 3.60
N ILE A 198 0.01 -3.45 3.33
CA ILE A 198 -1.03 -4.45 3.63
C ILE A 198 -1.66 -4.85 2.30
N ILE A 199 -1.71 -6.15 2.04
CA ILE A 199 -2.44 -6.73 0.92
C ILE A 199 -3.82 -7.15 1.39
N ILE A 200 -4.83 -6.84 0.60
CA ILE A 200 -6.23 -7.09 0.89
C ILE A 200 -6.78 -7.93 -0.26
N MET A 201 -7.29 -9.12 0.08
CA MET A 201 -7.78 -10.10 -0.88
C MET A 201 -9.02 -10.81 -0.35
N ASN A 202 -9.86 -11.29 -1.26
CA ASN A 202 -11.02 -12.11 -0.91
C ASN A 202 -10.61 -13.58 -0.66
N ASP A 203 -11.24 -14.18 0.34
CA ASP A 203 -10.85 -15.38 1.09
C ASP A 203 -10.76 -16.65 0.22
N ASP A 204 -11.70 -16.86 -0.70
CA ASP A 204 -11.72 -18.05 -1.58
C ASP A 204 -10.48 -18.17 -2.48
N ARG A 205 -9.78 -17.05 -2.71
CA ARG A 205 -8.59 -17.01 -3.57
C ARG A 205 -7.31 -17.28 -2.78
N LEU A 206 -7.31 -17.11 -1.45
CA LEU A 206 -6.12 -17.36 -0.62
C LEU A 206 -5.67 -18.83 -0.71
N ARG A 207 -6.62 -19.76 -0.60
CA ARG A 207 -6.36 -21.21 -0.74
C ARG A 207 -5.80 -21.57 -2.11
N ARG A 208 -6.32 -20.94 -3.16
CA ARG A 208 -5.89 -21.19 -4.55
C ARG A 208 -4.42 -20.82 -4.79
N TYR A 209 -3.92 -19.82 -4.08
CA TYR A 209 -2.52 -19.39 -4.14
C TYR A 209 -1.66 -20.01 -3.03
N GLY A 210 -2.20 -20.99 -2.28
CA GLY A 210 -1.49 -21.64 -1.17
C GLY A 210 -1.13 -20.70 -0.02
N LEU A 211 -1.74 -19.51 0.04
CA LEU A 211 -1.46 -18.51 1.06
C LEU A 211 -1.95 -18.98 2.45
N ASP A 212 -3.06 -19.72 2.51
CA ASP A 212 -3.54 -20.38 3.72
C ASP A 212 -2.46 -21.24 4.40
N ARG A 213 -1.69 -22.01 3.62
CA ARG A 213 -0.62 -22.89 4.12
C ARG A 213 0.68 -22.17 4.46
N VAL A 214 1.01 -21.11 3.74
CA VAL A 214 2.17 -20.25 4.04
C VAL A 214 2.01 -19.58 5.41
N PHE A 215 0.78 -19.38 5.88
CA PHE A 215 0.47 -18.79 7.18
C PHE A 215 0.09 -19.81 8.27
N GLU A 216 -0.21 -21.07 7.94
CA GLU A 216 -0.47 -22.14 8.92
C GLU A 216 0.75 -22.45 9.81
N ASN A 217 1.97 -22.21 9.33
CA ASN A 217 3.23 -22.36 10.09
C ASN A 217 3.55 -21.17 11.02
N THR A 218 2.61 -20.26 11.27
CA THR A 218 2.80 -19.15 12.23
C THR A 218 2.69 -19.56 13.70
N ARG A 219 2.37 -20.83 13.98
CA ARG A 219 2.69 -21.42 15.29
C ARG A 219 4.19 -21.66 15.33
N CYS A 220 4.95 -20.78 15.98
CA CYS A 220 6.26 -21.17 16.53
C CYS A 220 5.95 -22.37 17.44
N GLY A 221 6.32 -23.59 17.02
CA GLY A 221 6.21 -24.83 17.81
C GLY A 221 7.21 -24.85 18.96
N CYS A 222 7.39 -23.71 19.61
CA CYS A 222 8.41 -23.40 20.58
C CYS A 222 7.73 -23.55 21.94
N ILE A 223 7.99 -24.68 22.60
CA ILE A 223 7.67 -24.93 24.01
C ILE A 223 8.59 -24.05 24.86
#